data_AF-A0A4R0GPE8-F1
#
_entry.id   AF-A0A4R0GPE8-F1
#
_cell.length_a   1.000
_cell.length_b   1.000
_cell.length_c   1.000
_cell.angle_alpha   90.00
_cell.angle_beta   90.00
_cell.angle_gamma   90.00
#
_symmetry.space_group_name_H-M   'P 1'
#
loop_
_entity.id
_entity.type
_entity.pdbx_description
1 polymer ?
#
loop_
_entity_poly.entity_id
_entity_poly.type
_entity_poly.pdbx_seq_one_letter_code
_entity_poly.pdbx_strand_id
1 'polypeptide(L)'
;MQPQYPTQPMMPQFPQQPAYPVQQGYAQPQAPAYPVQQPAYPVQQGYASQQPQQYGPPAQPLPQGTLDGFFEQPSSGGGPSWKFNGRPIGTSYAGIVARTVTNADVRAQTNNAGVPQTYKDGRPKLVMVVPMQVQPSPEYPDGVAGWWVKGQARDELARAMAEAGAPAGAPEAGAAIRVTRIGERAVPGMNPQLLYRVEYVRPDGVAPVPQQPGAPVQAPVQMPMPQPVAQAAPVQQPMPQPVAVQQAPQQPMPAQQPAPAAAPAGFNEEQAALFARLTGGQPAAV
;
A
#
# COMPACT_ATOMS: atom_id res chain seq x y z
N MET A 1 -55.94 13.10 -20.76
CA MET A 1 -54.96 12.04 -20.43
C MET A 1 -54.02 12.61 -19.38
N GLN A 2 -54.16 12.18 -18.13
CA GLN A 2 -53.36 12.69 -17.03
C GLN A 2 -52.09 11.84 -16.88
N PRO A 3 -50.90 12.45 -16.73
CA PRO A 3 -49.66 11.70 -16.57
C PRO A 3 -49.60 11.06 -15.17
N GLN A 4 -49.38 9.74 -15.18
CA GLN A 4 -49.26 8.88 -14.02
C GLN A 4 -47.82 8.94 -13.51
N TYR A 5 -47.61 9.50 -12.32
CA TYR A 5 -46.29 9.63 -11.70
C TYR A 5 -45.88 8.31 -11.03
N PRO A 6 -44.63 7.85 -11.22
CA PRO A 6 -44.12 6.65 -10.57
C PRO A 6 -43.89 6.87 -9.07
N THR A 7 -44.33 5.88 -8.29
CA THR A 7 -44.21 5.74 -6.85
C THR A 7 -42.74 5.60 -6.42
N GLN A 8 -42.33 6.39 -5.42
CA GLN A 8 -40.99 6.34 -4.86
C GLN A 8 -40.72 5.03 -4.11
N PRO A 9 -39.54 4.41 -4.27
CA PRO A 9 -39.16 3.22 -3.50
C PRO A 9 -38.87 3.57 -2.03
N MET A 10 -39.50 2.82 -1.12
CA MET A 10 -39.24 2.88 0.32
C MET A 10 -37.78 2.57 0.63
N MET A 11 -37.14 3.42 1.44
CA MET A 11 -35.77 3.21 1.92
C MET A 11 -35.72 2.08 2.97
N PRO A 12 -34.74 1.18 2.91
CA PRO A 12 -34.54 0.15 3.91
C PRO A 12 -34.06 0.76 5.24
N GLN A 13 -34.76 0.39 6.31
CA GLN A 13 -34.48 0.74 7.69
C GLN A 13 -33.21 0.02 8.15
N PHE A 14 -32.14 0.78 8.43
CA PHE A 14 -30.88 0.23 8.91
C PHE A 14 -30.97 -0.19 10.39
N PRO A 15 -30.42 -1.36 10.77
CA PRO A 15 -30.39 -1.81 12.16
C PRO A 15 -29.44 -0.94 13.00
N GLN A 16 -29.93 -0.54 14.18
CA GLN A 16 -29.14 0.19 15.17
C GLN A 16 -27.96 -0.66 15.66
N GLN A 17 -26.75 -0.10 15.63
CA GLN A 17 -25.58 -0.79 16.17
C GLN A 17 -25.55 -0.70 17.71
N PRO A 18 -25.14 -1.78 18.40
CA PRO A 18 -25.06 -1.83 19.85
C PRO A 18 -23.94 -0.91 20.38
N ALA A 19 -24.28 -0.17 21.44
CA ALA A 19 -23.38 0.69 22.18
C ALA A 19 -22.32 -0.14 22.94
N TYR A 20 -21.04 0.14 22.70
CA TYR A 20 -19.94 -0.51 23.42
C TYR A 20 -19.69 0.17 24.78
N PRO A 21 -19.38 -0.60 25.83
CA PRO A 21 -19.13 -0.08 27.17
C PRO A 21 -17.80 0.70 27.24
N VAL A 22 -17.87 1.84 27.91
CA VAL A 22 -16.76 2.76 28.21
C VAL A 22 -15.82 2.08 29.22
N GLN A 23 -14.54 1.91 28.88
CA GLN A 23 -13.56 1.38 29.82
C GLN A 23 -13.25 2.41 30.94
N GLN A 24 -13.29 1.92 32.18
CA GLN A 24 -12.96 2.66 33.39
C GLN A 24 -11.50 3.10 33.39
N GLY A 25 -11.29 4.39 33.63
CA GLY A 25 -9.97 4.99 33.81
C GLY A 25 -9.31 4.51 35.10
N TYR A 26 -8.05 4.13 35.00
CA TYR A 26 -7.22 3.77 36.15
C TYR A 26 -6.83 5.03 36.92
N ALA A 27 -7.15 5.04 38.21
CA ALA A 27 -6.85 6.13 39.14
C ALA A 27 -5.33 6.29 39.35
N GLN A 28 -4.82 7.50 39.17
CA GLN A 28 -3.47 7.86 39.57
C GLN A 28 -3.37 7.94 41.10
N PRO A 29 -2.32 7.37 41.72
CA PRO A 29 -2.09 7.50 43.16
C PRO A 29 -1.68 8.93 43.52
N GLN A 30 -2.45 9.54 44.43
CA GLN A 30 -2.17 10.83 45.05
C GLN A 30 -0.92 10.74 45.96
N ALA A 31 0.04 11.62 45.73
CA ALA A 31 1.20 11.79 46.59
C ALA A 31 0.85 12.65 47.84
N PRO A 32 1.49 12.39 49.00
CA PRO A 32 1.19 13.07 50.26
C PRO A 32 1.64 14.53 50.28
N ALA A 33 0.71 15.40 50.72
CA ALA A 33 0.91 16.83 50.86
C ALA A 33 1.57 17.17 52.21
N TYR A 34 2.66 17.96 52.16
CA TYR A 34 3.29 18.53 53.34
C TYR A 34 2.95 20.03 53.46
N PRO A 35 2.59 20.52 54.67
CA PRO A 35 2.28 21.92 54.88
C PRO A 35 3.56 22.77 55.05
N VAL A 36 3.68 23.84 54.25
CA VAL A 36 4.75 24.84 54.39
C VAL A 36 4.11 26.19 54.74
N GLN A 37 4.47 26.72 55.92
CA GLN A 37 4.13 28.09 56.34
C GLN A 37 4.99 29.10 55.58
N GLN A 38 4.35 30.14 55.04
CA GLN A 38 4.99 31.23 54.30
C GLN A 38 5.23 32.45 55.19
N PRO A 39 6.38 33.13 55.06
CA PRO A 39 6.49 34.56 55.30
C PRO A 39 6.41 35.32 53.97
N ALA A 40 5.60 36.38 53.96
CA ALA A 40 5.33 37.24 52.83
C ALA A 40 6.55 38.12 52.47
N TYR A 41 6.96 38.06 51.21
CA TYR A 41 7.93 38.98 50.61
C TYR A 41 7.46 39.46 49.23
N PRO A 42 7.84 40.69 48.83
CA PRO A 42 7.27 41.37 47.69
C PRO A 42 7.73 40.84 46.32
N VAL A 43 6.77 40.88 45.41
CA VAL A 43 6.74 40.60 43.97
C VAL A 43 8.06 40.88 43.23
N GLN A 44 8.66 39.83 42.64
CA GLN A 44 9.61 39.93 41.54
C GLN A 44 9.26 38.94 40.42
N GLN A 45 9.60 39.34 39.19
CA GLN A 45 9.37 38.70 37.90
C GLN A 45 9.42 37.17 37.91
N GLY A 46 8.41 36.59 37.26
CA GLY A 46 8.14 35.15 37.20
C GLY A 46 9.27 34.36 36.53
N TYR A 47 9.99 33.60 37.36
CA TYR A 47 10.82 32.50 36.93
C TYR A 47 9.95 31.25 36.79
N ALA A 48 9.87 30.72 35.57
CA ALA A 48 9.25 29.43 35.29
C ALA A 48 9.95 28.34 36.11
N SER A 49 9.19 27.66 36.96
CA SER A 49 9.61 26.48 37.70
C SER A 49 9.98 25.36 36.71
N GLN A 50 11.28 25.13 36.55
CA GLN A 50 11.80 23.96 35.82
C GLN A 50 11.40 22.70 36.59
N GLN A 51 10.49 21.92 36.02
CA GLN A 51 10.26 20.56 36.50
C GLN A 51 11.52 19.72 36.25
N PRO A 52 12.01 18.95 37.23
CA PRO A 52 13.19 18.11 37.06
C PRO A 52 12.90 17.08 35.95
N GLN A 53 13.64 17.18 34.84
CA GLN A 53 13.62 16.18 33.79
C GLN A 53 14.12 14.86 34.38
N GLN A 54 13.19 13.93 34.58
CA GLN A 54 13.49 12.56 34.93
C GLN A 54 14.20 11.92 33.74
N TYR A 55 15.54 11.83 33.83
CA TYR A 55 16.38 11.13 32.86
C TYR A 55 15.96 9.65 32.82
N GLY A 56 15.21 9.27 31.79
CA GLY A 56 15.01 7.88 31.45
C GLY A 56 16.33 7.24 30.99
N PRO A 57 16.52 5.92 31.17
CA PRO A 57 17.69 5.23 30.65
C PRO A 57 17.77 5.40 29.12
N PRO A 58 18.99 5.52 28.55
CA PRO A 58 19.16 5.67 27.12
C PRO A 58 18.56 4.48 26.38
N ALA A 59 17.74 4.74 25.36
CA ALA A 59 17.17 3.69 24.52
C ALA A 59 18.31 2.89 23.87
N GLN A 60 18.32 1.57 24.09
CA GLN A 60 19.31 0.71 23.45
C GLN A 60 19.15 0.78 21.93
N PRO A 61 20.26 0.93 21.17
CA PRO A 61 20.20 0.93 19.72
C PRO A 61 19.65 -0.41 19.24
N LEU A 62 18.62 -0.34 18.39
CA LEU A 62 18.04 -1.51 17.75
C LEU A 62 19.09 -2.22 16.89
N PRO A 63 19.12 -3.57 16.87
CA PRO A 63 20.06 -4.30 16.03
C PRO A 63 19.81 -3.96 14.56
N GLN A 64 20.88 -3.53 13.87
CA GLN A 64 20.87 -3.33 12.42
C GLN A 64 20.98 -4.68 11.72
N GLY A 65 20.17 -4.89 10.68
CA GLY A 65 20.26 -6.08 9.83
C GLY A 65 21.29 -5.91 8.72
N THR A 66 21.65 -7.01 8.07
CA THR A 66 22.40 -6.99 6.82
C THR A 66 21.44 -7.17 5.64
N LEU A 67 21.84 -6.69 4.45
CA LEU A 67 21.09 -6.93 3.21
C LEU A 67 20.93 -8.43 2.95
N ASP A 68 22.01 -9.19 3.10
CA ASP A 68 22.01 -10.64 2.95
C ASP A 68 20.97 -11.32 3.86
N GLY A 69 21.02 -11.03 5.16
CA GLY A 69 20.03 -11.55 6.12
C GLY A 69 18.59 -11.10 5.85
N PHE A 70 18.39 -9.95 5.20
CA PHE A 70 17.07 -9.50 4.77
C PHE A 70 16.52 -10.27 3.56
N PHE A 71 17.37 -10.67 2.61
CA PHE A 71 16.94 -11.48 1.46
C PHE A 71 16.77 -12.96 1.83
N GLU A 72 17.52 -13.46 2.81
CA GLU A 72 17.40 -14.84 3.31
C GLU A 72 16.18 -15.10 4.22
N GLN A 73 15.54 -14.05 4.75
CA GLN A 73 14.43 -14.25 5.69
C GLN A 73 13.22 -14.94 5.00
N PRO A 74 12.42 -15.75 5.71
CA PRO A 74 11.20 -16.29 5.11
C PRO A 74 10.17 -15.17 4.88
N SER A 75 9.42 -15.26 3.78
CA SER A 75 8.34 -14.32 3.46
C SER A 75 7.24 -14.40 4.50
N SER A 76 7.27 -13.51 5.49
CA SER A 76 6.27 -13.49 6.55
C SER A 76 5.67 -12.10 6.72
N GLY A 77 4.34 -12.02 6.53
CA GLY A 77 3.53 -10.83 6.79
C GLY A 77 3.65 -9.73 5.74
N GLY A 78 2.51 -9.23 5.29
CA GLY A 78 2.44 -7.89 4.68
C GLY A 78 2.53 -6.85 5.78
N GLY A 79 3.11 -5.69 5.49
CA GLY A 79 2.91 -4.55 6.38
C GLY A 79 3.27 -3.26 5.67
N PRO A 80 3.28 -2.14 6.41
CA PRO A 80 3.24 -0.81 5.82
C PRO A 80 4.44 -0.60 4.90
N SER A 81 4.15 -0.40 3.62
CA SER A 81 5.01 0.11 2.57
C SER A 81 4.58 1.55 2.28
N TRP A 82 4.72 2.07 1.05
CA TRP A 82 3.88 3.21 0.66
C TRP A 82 2.45 2.99 1.17
N LYS A 83 1.80 4.04 1.69
CA LYS A 83 0.56 3.88 2.46
C LYS A 83 -0.60 3.51 1.53
N PHE A 84 -0.72 2.22 1.22
CA PHE A 84 -1.80 1.63 0.45
C PHE A 84 -3.04 1.28 1.31
N ASN A 85 -2.92 1.35 2.63
CA ASN A 85 -4.04 1.14 3.55
C ASN A 85 -5.14 2.18 3.26
N GLY A 86 -6.36 1.71 3.02
CA GLY A 86 -7.49 2.58 2.67
C GLY A 86 -7.47 3.13 1.23
N ARG A 87 -6.45 2.79 0.42
CA ARG A 87 -6.43 3.15 -1.01
C ARG A 87 -7.23 2.15 -1.85
N PRO A 88 -7.88 2.56 -2.94
CA PRO A 88 -8.57 1.62 -3.82
C PRO A 88 -7.59 0.64 -4.49
N ILE A 89 -8.07 -0.55 -4.82
CA ILE A 89 -7.34 -1.49 -5.69
C ILE A 89 -7.06 -0.78 -7.04
N GLY A 90 -5.86 -1.00 -7.60
CA GLY A 90 -5.36 -0.29 -8.77
C GLY A 90 -4.54 0.95 -8.44
N THR A 91 -4.56 1.44 -7.20
CA THR A 91 -3.68 2.53 -6.77
C THR A 91 -2.23 2.13 -7.00
N SER A 92 -1.49 3.01 -7.65
CA SER A 92 -0.09 2.81 -7.99
C SER A 92 0.72 3.99 -7.48
N TYR A 93 1.92 3.69 -6.98
CA TYR A 93 2.94 4.67 -6.71
C TYR A 93 4.16 4.31 -7.56
N ALA A 94 4.87 5.32 -8.05
CA ALA A 94 6.08 5.15 -8.85
C ALA A 94 7.15 6.13 -8.38
N GLY A 95 8.40 5.74 -8.52
CA GLY A 95 9.55 6.59 -8.22
C GLY A 95 10.85 6.00 -8.71
N ILE A 96 11.92 6.76 -8.53
CA ILE A 96 13.30 6.39 -8.85
C ILE A 96 14.04 6.15 -7.55
N VAL A 97 14.86 5.10 -7.48
CA VAL A 97 15.71 4.83 -6.31
C VAL A 97 16.73 5.95 -6.15
N ALA A 98 16.63 6.73 -5.08
CA ALA A 98 17.35 7.98 -4.90
C ALA A 98 18.86 7.80 -4.73
N ARG A 99 19.27 6.69 -4.09
CA ARG A 99 20.67 6.33 -3.81
C ARG A 99 20.82 4.83 -3.62
N THR A 100 22.05 4.36 -3.65
CA THR A 100 22.38 2.96 -3.33
C THR A 100 21.83 2.57 -1.97
N VAL A 101 21.13 1.44 -1.92
CA VAL A 101 20.60 0.83 -0.70
C VAL A 101 21.73 0.06 -0.03
N THR A 102 21.92 0.27 1.26
CA THR A 102 23.01 -0.32 2.06
C THR A 102 22.46 -1.04 3.30
N ASN A 103 23.32 -1.66 4.10
CA ASN A 103 22.92 -2.24 5.39
C ASN A 103 22.29 -1.21 6.34
N ALA A 104 22.62 0.08 6.21
CA ALA A 104 22.00 1.14 7.02
C ALA A 104 20.50 1.32 6.76
N ASP A 105 20.03 0.85 5.61
CA ASP A 105 18.64 0.89 5.17
C ASP A 105 17.85 -0.35 5.60
N VAL A 106 18.51 -1.33 6.22
CA VAL A 106 17.89 -2.54 6.77
C VAL A 106 17.72 -2.38 8.28
N ARG A 107 16.48 -2.52 8.75
CA ARG A 107 16.11 -2.30 10.15
C ARG A 107 15.31 -3.47 10.70
N ALA A 108 15.36 -3.66 12.02
CA ALA A 108 14.41 -4.54 12.68
C ALA A 108 12.97 -4.01 12.51
N GLN A 109 12.05 -4.87 12.11
CA GLN A 109 10.64 -4.58 12.07
C GLN A 109 10.12 -4.42 13.51
N THR A 110 9.45 -3.31 13.79
CA THR A 110 8.80 -3.06 15.08
C THR A 110 7.28 -3.16 14.97
N ASN A 111 6.61 -3.46 16.08
CA ASN A 111 5.17 -3.31 16.20
C ASN A 111 4.78 -1.81 16.43
N ASN A 112 3.49 -1.55 16.63
CA ASN A 112 2.99 -0.18 16.89
C ASN A 112 3.52 0.43 18.20
N ALA A 113 3.98 -0.40 19.15
CA ALA A 113 4.60 0.05 20.40
C ALA A 113 6.13 0.21 20.29
N GLY A 114 6.70 0.10 19.10
CA GLY A 114 8.15 0.22 18.88
C GLY A 114 8.95 -1.01 19.30
N VAL A 115 8.29 -2.10 19.71
CA VAL A 115 8.97 -3.33 20.14
C VAL A 115 9.39 -4.14 18.91
N PRO A 116 10.67 -4.54 18.80
CA PRO A 116 11.15 -5.40 17.73
C PRO A 116 10.38 -6.72 17.64
N GLN A 117 10.04 -7.11 16.43
CA GLN A 117 9.38 -8.38 16.17
C GLN A 117 10.43 -9.42 15.79
N THR A 118 10.31 -10.61 16.37
CA THR A 118 11.16 -11.76 16.07
C THR A 118 10.33 -12.88 15.42
N TYR A 119 11.02 -13.78 14.72
CA TYR A 119 10.49 -15.07 14.32
C TYR A 119 10.42 -16.03 15.52
N LYS A 120 9.78 -17.18 15.35
CA LYS A 120 9.69 -18.22 16.40
C LYS A 120 11.06 -18.74 16.85
N ASP A 121 12.05 -18.64 15.99
CA ASP A 121 13.44 -19.03 16.23
C ASP A 121 14.28 -17.93 16.93
N GLY A 122 13.67 -16.78 17.27
CA GLY A 122 14.33 -15.66 17.92
C GLY A 122 15.05 -14.70 16.98
N ARG A 123 15.17 -15.01 15.67
CA ARG A 123 15.78 -14.07 14.71
C ARG A 123 14.91 -12.82 14.54
N PRO A 124 15.49 -11.62 14.41
CA PRO A 124 14.71 -10.41 14.16
C PRO A 124 14.06 -10.47 12.78
N LYS A 125 12.83 -9.98 12.66
CA LYS A 125 12.21 -9.70 11.37
C LYS A 125 12.83 -8.43 10.82
N LEU A 126 13.28 -8.44 9.57
CA LEU A 126 13.95 -7.29 8.96
C LEU A 126 13.05 -6.63 7.92
N VAL A 127 13.15 -5.31 7.83
CA VAL A 127 12.53 -4.48 6.81
C VAL A 127 13.58 -3.63 6.12
N MET A 128 13.53 -3.56 4.80
CA MET A 128 14.41 -2.74 3.99
C MET A 128 13.67 -1.46 3.60
N VAL A 129 14.28 -0.29 3.81
CA VAL A 129 13.70 1.00 3.42
C VAL A 129 14.41 1.51 2.18
N VAL A 130 13.73 1.46 1.04
CA VAL A 130 14.27 1.96 -0.23
C VAL A 130 13.99 3.47 -0.32
N PRO A 131 15.01 4.33 -0.40
CA PRO A 131 14.82 5.76 -0.58
C PRO A 131 14.40 6.03 -2.03
N MET A 132 13.28 6.72 -2.21
CA MET A 132 12.66 6.98 -3.51
C MET A 132 12.58 8.49 -3.78
N GLN A 133 12.89 8.90 -5.00
CA GLN A 133 12.46 10.17 -5.57
C GLN A 133 11.12 9.95 -6.29
N VAL A 134 10.12 10.75 -5.97
CA VAL A 134 8.75 10.63 -6.47
C VAL A 134 8.28 11.98 -7.00
N GLN A 135 7.21 11.99 -7.80
CA GLN A 135 6.59 13.25 -8.20
C GLN A 135 6.03 13.98 -6.96
N PRO A 136 6.34 15.28 -6.78
CA PRO A 136 5.78 16.08 -5.70
C PRO A 136 4.26 16.01 -5.67
N SER A 137 3.70 15.79 -4.48
CA SER A 137 2.27 15.69 -4.24
C SER A 137 1.93 16.18 -2.84
N PRO A 138 0.65 16.38 -2.48
CA PRO A 138 0.27 16.74 -1.11
C PRO A 138 0.77 15.73 -0.06
N GLU A 139 0.99 14.47 -0.43
CA GLU A 139 1.53 13.42 0.45
C GLU A 139 3.06 13.46 0.55
N TYR A 140 3.73 13.93 -0.49
CA TYR A 140 5.20 14.01 -0.61
C TYR A 140 5.58 15.35 -1.24
N PRO A 141 5.47 16.47 -0.51
CA PRO A 141 5.68 17.81 -1.08
C PRO A 141 7.11 18.00 -1.58
N ASP A 142 8.07 17.35 -0.94
CA ASP A 142 9.49 17.45 -1.28
C ASP A 142 9.92 16.49 -2.42
N GLY A 143 8.99 15.70 -2.96
CA GLY A 143 9.33 14.70 -3.98
C GLY A 143 10.22 13.56 -3.46
N VAL A 144 10.29 13.35 -2.14
CA VAL A 144 11.06 12.27 -1.51
C VAL A 144 10.13 11.36 -0.73
N ALA A 145 10.33 10.05 -0.85
CA ALA A 145 9.58 9.04 -0.12
C ALA A 145 10.49 7.89 0.34
N GLY A 146 10.04 7.14 1.36
CA GLY A 146 10.66 5.87 1.75
C GLY A 146 9.71 4.72 1.46
N TRP A 147 10.13 3.75 0.66
CA TRP A 147 9.36 2.54 0.40
C TRP A 147 9.85 1.40 1.30
N TRP A 148 9.00 0.96 2.23
CA TRP A 148 9.32 -0.12 3.15
C TRP A 148 8.99 -1.47 2.51
N VAL A 149 10.02 -2.26 2.25
CA VAL A 149 9.95 -3.55 1.57
C VAL A 149 10.04 -4.67 2.60
N LYS A 150 9.00 -5.52 2.65
CA LYS A 150 8.96 -6.73 3.48
C LYS A 150 7.92 -7.73 2.97
N GLY A 151 8.03 -8.98 3.42
CA GLY A 151 7.10 -10.05 3.06
C GLY A 151 6.87 -10.15 1.54
N GLN A 152 5.61 -10.15 1.11
CA GLN A 152 5.26 -10.28 -0.31
C GLN A 152 5.84 -9.17 -1.19
N ALA A 153 5.99 -7.93 -0.69
CA ALA A 153 6.59 -6.86 -1.48
C ALA A 153 8.08 -7.12 -1.78
N ARG A 154 8.79 -7.83 -0.89
CA ARG A 154 10.17 -8.27 -1.15
C ARG A 154 10.21 -9.30 -2.27
N ASP A 155 9.34 -10.29 -2.21
CA ASP A 155 9.29 -11.37 -3.22
C ASP A 155 8.95 -10.81 -4.60
N GLU A 156 7.97 -9.89 -4.66
CA GLU A 156 7.61 -9.20 -5.90
C GLU A 156 8.74 -8.31 -6.43
N LEU A 157 9.46 -7.60 -5.55
CA LEU A 157 10.62 -6.83 -5.96
C LEU A 157 11.72 -7.73 -6.51
N ALA A 158 12.06 -8.82 -5.82
CA ALA A 158 13.07 -9.77 -6.26
C ALA A 158 12.70 -10.41 -7.60
N ARG A 159 11.43 -10.79 -7.78
CA ARG A 159 10.90 -11.28 -9.07
C ARG A 159 11.04 -10.22 -10.17
N ALA A 160 10.59 -8.99 -9.92
CA ALA A 160 10.64 -7.91 -10.91
C ALA A 160 12.08 -7.54 -11.30
N MET A 161 13.00 -7.53 -10.33
CA MET A 161 14.43 -7.34 -10.57
C MET A 161 15.03 -8.46 -11.43
N ALA A 162 14.71 -9.72 -11.12
CA ALA A 162 15.15 -10.86 -11.91
C ALA A 162 14.61 -10.81 -13.35
N GLU A 163 13.34 -10.44 -13.53
CA GLU A 163 12.71 -10.24 -14.85
C GLU A 163 13.38 -9.12 -15.66
N ALA A 164 13.88 -8.08 -14.98
CA ALA A 164 14.65 -6.99 -15.60
C ALA A 164 16.14 -7.32 -15.79
N GLY A 165 16.60 -8.52 -15.44
CA GLY A 165 18.00 -8.91 -15.52
C GLY A 165 18.92 -8.14 -14.57
N ALA A 166 18.38 -7.64 -13.46
CA ALA A 166 19.17 -7.00 -12.41
C ALA A 166 19.86 -8.06 -11.53
N PRO A 167 21.01 -7.72 -10.91
CA PRO A 167 21.66 -8.62 -9.96
C PRO A 167 20.74 -8.92 -8.76
N ALA A 168 20.88 -10.11 -8.18
CA ALA A 168 20.19 -10.46 -6.95
C ALA A 168 20.61 -9.52 -5.80
N GLY A 169 19.65 -9.10 -4.97
CA GLY A 169 19.90 -8.25 -3.82
C GLY A 169 19.09 -6.94 -3.87
N ALA A 170 19.70 -5.86 -3.37
CA ALA A 170 19.05 -4.57 -3.25
C ALA A 170 18.87 -3.89 -4.62
N PRO A 171 17.82 -3.07 -4.81
CA PRO A 171 17.62 -2.37 -6.07
C PRO A 171 18.74 -1.36 -6.35
N GLU A 172 19.07 -1.20 -7.62
CA GLU A 172 20.14 -0.30 -8.09
C GLU A 172 19.74 1.17 -7.89
N ALA A 173 20.71 2.03 -7.57
CA ALA A 173 20.48 3.47 -7.56
C ALA A 173 20.06 3.95 -8.96
N GLY A 174 19.06 4.83 -9.05
CA GLY A 174 18.51 5.29 -10.32
C GLY A 174 17.51 4.34 -10.99
N ALA A 175 17.30 3.13 -10.45
CA ALA A 175 16.28 2.23 -10.96
C ALA A 175 14.88 2.82 -10.76
N ALA A 176 13.98 2.60 -11.71
CA ALA A 176 12.59 2.99 -11.57
C ALA A 176 11.75 1.83 -11.04
N ILE A 177 10.91 2.13 -10.04
CA ILE A 177 10.04 1.15 -9.41
C ILE A 177 8.61 1.66 -9.41
N ARG A 178 7.69 0.83 -9.92
CA ARG A 178 6.25 1.03 -9.79
C ARG A 178 5.65 -0.08 -8.94
N VAL A 179 4.86 0.30 -7.94
CA VAL A 179 4.16 -0.63 -7.05
C VAL A 179 2.67 -0.38 -7.16
N THR A 180 1.94 -1.40 -7.56
CA THR A 180 0.49 -1.35 -7.72
C THR A 180 -0.17 -2.27 -6.70
N ARG A 181 -1.18 -1.77 -5.98
CA ARG A 181 -2.05 -2.61 -5.17
C ARG A 181 -3.02 -3.37 -6.09
N ILE A 182 -2.89 -4.69 -6.15
CA ILE A 182 -3.69 -5.53 -7.05
C ILE A 182 -4.85 -6.26 -6.35
N GLY A 183 -4.85 -6.29 -5.01
CA GLY A 183 -5.92 -6.93 -4.27
C GLY A 183 -5.66 -6.98 -2.78
N GLU A 184 -6.49 -7.75 -2.08
CA GLU A 184 -6.32 -8.11 -0.69
C GLU A 184 -6.66 -9.58 -0.50
N ARG A 185 -5.99 -10.23 0.45
CA ARG A 185 -6.29 -11.59 0.87
C ARG A 185 -6.73 -11.57 2.33
N ALA A 186 -7.96 -12.00 2.59
CA ALA A 186 -8.46 -12.16 3.95
C ALA A 186 -7.61 -13.22 4.68
N VAL A 187 -7.18 -12.89 5.90
CA VAL A 187 -6.46 -13.82 6.78
C VAL A 187 -7.32 -14.01 8.02
N PRO A 188 -7.76 -15.24 8.34
CA PRO A 188 -8.60 -15.48 9.51
C PRO A 188 -7.99 -14.92 10.80
N GLY A 189 -8.76 -14.09 11.51
CA GLY A 189 -8.34 -13.47 12.77
C GLY A 189 -7.28 -12.37 12.65
N MET A 190 -6.96 -11.91 11.43
CA MET A 190 -6.01 -10.81 11.21
C MET A 190 -6.56 -9.80 10.20
N ASN A 191 -5.90 -8.65 10.11
CA ASN A 191 -6.19 -7.67 9.06
C ASN A 191 -5.91 -8.29 7.67
N PRO A 192 -6.73 -7.97 6.64
CA PRO A 192 -6.47 -8.42 5.28
C PRO A 192 -5.05 -8.08 4.85
N GLN A 193 -4.40 -9.04 4.21
CA GLN A 193 -3.07 -8.86 3.66
C GLN A 193 -3.20 -8.18 2.30
N LEU A 194 -2.59 -7.01 2.14
CA LEU A 194 -2.51 -6.32 0.87
C LEU A 194 -1.66 -7.14 -0.12
N LEU A 195 -2.14 -7.24 -1.37
CA LEU A 195 -1.44 -7.87 -2.48
C LEU A 195 -0.91 -6.80 -3.41
N TYR A 196 0.38 -6.91 -3.76
CA TYR A 196 1.07 -5.97 -4.63
C TYR A 196 1.57 -6.64 -5.91
N ARG A 197 1.73 -5.83 -6.96
CA ARG A 197 2.54 -6.11 -8.13
C ARG A 197 3.64 -5.05 -8.17
N VAL A 198 4.88 -5.50 -8.36
CA VAL A 198 6.03 -4.61 -8.53
C VAL A 198 6.51 -4.71 -9.97
N GLU A 199 6.85 -3.56 -10.54
CA GLU A 199 7.56 -3.44 -11.81
C GLU A 199 8.85 -2.68 -11.55
N TYR A 200 9.92 -3.16 -12.19
CA TYR A 200 11.26 -2.65 -11.99
C TYR A 200 11.90 -2.41 -13.35
N VAL A 201 12.54 -1.25 -13.51
CA VAL A 201 13.34 -0.90 -14.68
C VAL A 201 14.72 -0.45 -14.23
N ARG A 202 15.76 -1.04 -14.83
CA ARG A 202 17.16 -0.73 -14.52
C ARG A 202 17.53 0.69 -14.95
N PRO A 203 18.48 1.35 -14.27
CA PRO A 203 18.94 2.69 -14.61
C PRO A 203 19.59 2.76 -16.00
N ASP A 204 20.36 1.74 -16.41
CA ASP A 204 21.11 1.73 -17.67
C ASP A 204 20.27 1.45 -18.93
N GLY A 205 18.96 1.74 -18.89
CA GLY A 205 18.13 1.79 -20.09
C GLY A 205 17.95 0.47 -20.85
N VAL A 206 18.41 -0.68 -20.32
CA VAL A 206 17.96 -1.99 -20.81
C VAL A 206 16.53 -2.18 -20.34
N ALA A 207 15.62 -1.41 -20.94
CA ALA A 207 14.20 -1.63 -20.80
C ALA A 207 13.97 -3.08 -21.21
N PRO A 208 13.41 -3.94 -20.34
CA PRO A 208 12.96 -5.23 -20.78
C PRO A 208 12.05 -4.95 -21.97
N VAL A 209 12.36 -5.55 -23.12
CA VAL A 209 11.53 -5.44 -24.32
C VAL A 209 10.13 -5.72 -23.85
N PRO A 210 9.21 -4.73 -23.88
CA PRO A 210 7.87 -4.97 -23.38
C PRO A 210 7.36 -6.14 -24.19
N GLN A 211 7.13 -7.28 -23.52
CA GLN A 211 6.26 -8.29 -24.10
C GLN A 211 4.94 -7.55 -24.27
N GLN A 212 4.71 -7.04 -25.48
CA GLN A 212 3.42 -6.52 -25.89
C GLN A 212 2.42 -7.55 -25.39
N PRO A 213 1.43 -7.14 -24.57
CA PRO A 213 0.32 -8.02 -24.24
C PRO A 213 -0.13 -8.60 -25.58
N GLY A 214 0.05 -9.91 -25.75
CA GLY A 214 -0.33 -10.57 -26.98
C GLY A 214 -1.73 -10.08 -27.32
N ALA A 215 -1.90 -9.52 -28.52
CA ALA A 215 -3.20 -9.13 -29.02
C ALA A 215 -4.21 -10.22 -28.63
N PRO A 216 -5.40 -9.86 -28.11
CA PRO A 216 -6.36 -10.84 -27.61
C PRO A 216 -6.51 -11.91 -28.67
N VAL A 217 -6.04 -13.12 -28.35
CA VAL A 217 -6.16 -14.28 -29.22
C VAL A 217 -7.66 -14.39 -29.46
N GLN A 218 -8.07 -14.16 -30.71
CA GLN A 218 -9.46 -14.31 -31.12
C GLN A 218 -9.90 -15.68 -30.61
N ALA A 219 -10.88 -15.67 -29.70
CA ALA A 219 -11.43 -16.89 -29.15
C ALA A 219 -11.79 -17.81 -30.32
N PRO A 220 -11.31 -19.06 -30.35
CA PRO A 220 -11.66 -19.98 -31.42
C PRO A 220 -13.18 -20.08 -31.49
N VAL A 221 -13.71 -19.82 -32.68
CA VAL A 221 -15.11 -19.99 -33.03
C VAL A 221 -15.50 -21.40 -32.61
N GLN A 222 -16.35 -21.52 -31.59
CA GLN A 222 -16.85 -22.81 -31.12
C GLN A 222 -17.63 -23.46 -32.25
N MET A 223 -17.07 -24.52 -32.85
CA MET A 223 -17.86 -25.44 -33.66
C MET A 223 -18.88 -26.13 -32.73
N PRO A 224 -20.16 -26.17 -33.08
CA PRO A 224 -21.19 -26.81 -32.28
C PRO A 224 -20.88 -28.32 -32.19
N MET A 225 -20.57 -28.79 -30.98
CA MET A 225 -20.49 -30.22 -30.68
C MET A 225 -21.91 -30.82 -30.66
N PRO A 226 -22.11 -32.01 -31.25
CA PRO A 226 -23.40 -32.69 -31.22
C PRO A 226 -23.78 -33.11 -29.79
N GLN A 227 -25.02 -32.80 -29.43
CA GLN A 227 -25.67 -33.17 -28.16
C GLN A 227 -25.66 -34.69 -27.93
N PRO A 228 -25.15 -35.18 -26.79
CA PRO A 228 -25.46 -36.52 -26.33
C PRO A 228 -26.89 -36.57 -25.76
N VAL A 229 -27.63 -37.58 -26.22
CA VAL A 229 -28.97 -37.95 -25.73
C VAL A 229 -28.94 -38.30 -24.24
N ALA A 230 -29.73 -37.58 -23.44
CA ALA A 230 -29.88 -37.82 -22.01
C ALA A 230 -30.83 -38.99 -21.75
N GLN A 231 -30.37 -39.93 -20.91
CA GLN A 231 -31.16 -41.00 -20.33
C GLN A 231 -32.01 -40.43 -19.19
N ALA A 232 -33.31 -40.71 -19.22
CA ALA A 232 -34.33 -40.11 -18.36
C ALA A 232 -34.20 -40.52 -16.88
N ALA A 233 -34.34 -39.54 -15.98
CA ALA A 233 -34.63 -39.74 -14.56
C ALA A 233 -35.77 -38.79 -14.11
N PRO A 234 -36.65 -39.22 -13.18
CA PRO A 234 -37.95 -38.59 -12.95
C PRO A 234 -37.94 -37.35 -12.02
N VAL A 235 -38.58 -36.29 -12.52
CA VAL A 235 -39.43 -35.25 -11.86
C VAL A 235 -39.20 -34.87 -10.40
N GLN A 236 -38.75 -33.63 -10.14
CA GLN A 236 -39.24 -32.79 -9.03
C GLN A 236 -39.27 -31.27 -9.39
N GLN A 237 -40.49 -30.73 -9.29
CA GLN A 237 -40.99 -29.38 -8.97
C GLN A 237 -40.38 -28.08 -9.60
N PRO A 238 -41.22 -27.22 -10.20
CA PRO A 238 -40.83 -25.91 -10.74
C PRO A 238 -40.82 -24.80 -9.66
N MET A 239 -39.79 -23.96 -9.67
CA MET A 239 -39.80 -22.64 -9.02
C MET A 239 -39.53 -21.53 -10.05
N PRO A 240 -40.11 -20.33 -9.85
CA PRO A 240 -40.31 -19.33 -10.90
C PRO A 240 -39.02 -18.62 -11.35
N GLN A 241 -38.94 -18.43 -12.67
CA GLN A 241 -37.88 -17.70 -13.37
C GLN A 241 -37.92 -16.19 -13.06
N PRO A 242 -36.76 -15.55 -12.76
CA PRO A 242 -36.65 -14.10 -12.83
C PRO A 242 -36.53 -13.64 -14.29
N VAL A 243 -37.35 -12.63 -14.62
CA VAL A 243 -37.41 -11.93 -15.90
C VAL A 243 -36.07 -11.25 -16.20
N ALA A 244 -35.44 -11.60 -17.33
CA ALA A 244 -34.23 -10.96 -17.81
C ALA A 244 -34.57 -9.58 -18.40
N VAL A 245 -34.09 -8.52 -17.76
CA VAL A 245 -34.20 -7.15 -18.28
C VAL A 245 -33.06 -6.93 -19.29
N GLN A 246 -33.44 -6.82 -20.56
CA GLN A 246 -32.54 -6.56 -21.67
C GLN A 246 -32.09 -5.09 -21.63
N GLN A 247 -30.92 -4.82 -21.05
CA GLN A 247 -30.33 -3.48 -21.03
C GLN A 247 -29.65 -3.19 -22.38
N ALA A 248 -30.02 -2.06 -22.99
CA ALA A 248 -29.45 -1.57 -24.23
C ALA A 248 -27.98 -1.15 -24.04
N PRO A 249 -27.11 -1.35 -25.04
CA PRO A 249 -25.70 -0.96 -24.98
C PRO A 249 -25.56 0.57 -24.95
N GLN A 250 -25.19 1.12 -23.79
CA GLN A 250 -24.75 2.50 -23.68
C GLN A 250 -23.36 2.64 -24.31
N GLN A 251 -23.24 3.54 -25.29
CA GLN A 251 -21.98 3.88 -25.91
C GLN A 251 -21.03 4.54 -24.88
N PRO A 252 -19.77 4.11 -24.77
CA PRO A 252 -18.80 4.74 -23.89
C PRO A 252 -18.47 6.16 -24.40
N MET A 253 -18.65 7.16 -23.55
CA MET A 253 -18.15 8.51 -23.78
C MET A 253 -16.62 8.51 -23.78
N PRO A 254 -15.95 9.27 -24.68
CA PRO A 254 -14.51 9.39 -24.68
C PRO A 254 -14.05 10.09 -23.40
N ALA A 255 -13.24 9.38 -22.60
CA ALA A 255 -12.58 9.96 -21.44
C ALA A 255 -11.60 11.05 -21.89
N GLN A 256 -11.77 12.26 -21.37
CA GLN A 256 -10.81 13.35 -21.54
C GLN A 256 -9.47 12.92 -20.94
N GLN A 257 -8.46 12.81 -21.81
CA GLN A 257 -7.10 12.49 -21.45
C GLN A 257 -6.53 13.66 -20.63
N PRO A 258 -6.09 13.45 -19.38
CA PRO A 258 -5.52 14.52 -18.56
C PRO A 258 -4.25 15.08 -19.22
N ALA A 259 -4.08 16.40 -19.15
CA ALA A 259 -2.89 17.08 -19.66
C ALA A 259 -1.62 16.49 -19.02
N PRO A 260 -0.51 16.32 -19.78
CA PRO A 260 0.71 15.74 -19.27
C PRO A 260 1.24 16.57 -18.10
N ALA A 261 1.39 15.92 -16.93
CA ALA A 261 2.01 16.54 -15.77
C ALA A 261 3.49 16.81 -16.10
N ALA A 262 3.94 18.05 -15.87
CA ALA A 262 5.34 18.42 -16.03
C ALA A 262 6.24 17.51 -15.18
N ALA A 263 7.36 17.08 -15.76
CA ALA A 263 8.33 16.24 -15.07
C ALA A 263 8.87 16.97 -13.82
N PRO A 264 9.12 16.25 -12.70
CA PRO A 264 9.63 16.88 -11.48
C PRO A 264 11.00 17.52 -11.73
N ALA A 265 11.24 18.70 -11.16
CA ALA A 265 12.54 19.35 -11.20
C ALA A 265 13.58 18.47 -10.49
N GLY A 266 14.67 18.11 -11.18
CA GLY A 266 15.76 17.27 -10.65
C GLY A 266 15.92 15.92 -11.34
N PHE A 267 14.98 15.53 -12.21
CA PHE A 267 15.12 14.35 -13.07
C PHE A 267 15.94 14.71 -14.31
N ASN A 268 16.85 13.84 -14.75
CA ASN A 268 17.41 13.96 -16.10
C ASN A 268 16.34 13.57 -17.16
N GLU A 269 16.53 13.96 -18.42
CA GLU A 269 15.53 13.70 -19.49
C GLU A 269 15.17 12.22 -19.62
N GLU A 270 16.14 11.33 -19.42
CA GLU A 270 15.94 9.89 -19.54
C GLU A 270 15.10 9.32 -18.39
N GLN A 271 15.34 9.76 -17.15
CA GLN A 271 14.53 9.42 -15.99
C GLN A 271 13.12 10.01 -16.10
N ALA A 272 12.97 11.21 -16.65
CA ALA A 272 11.67 11.82 -16.91
C ALA A 272 10.89 11.00 -17.95
N ALA A 273 11.53 10.56 -19.04
CA ALA A 273 10.92 9.69 -20.04
C ALA A 273 10.55 8.32 -19.46
N LEU A 274 11.41 7.74 -18.64
CA LEU A 274 11.16 6.48 -17.94
C LEU A 274 9.96 6.59 -16.99
N PHE A 275 9.92 7.67 -16.21
CA PHE A 275 8.82 7.95 -15.30
C PHE A 275 7.50 8.21 -16.03
N ALA A 276 7.53 8.92 -17.16
CA ALA A 276 6.35 9.12 -18.01
C ALA A 276 5.81 7.78 -18.55
N ARG A 277 6.70 6.89 -19.02
CA ARG A 277 6.31 5.54 -19.47
C ARG A 277 5.67 4.71 -18.34
N LEU A 278 6.22 4.80 -17.12
CA LEU A 278 5.68 4.09 -15.94
C LEU A 278 4.37 4.69 -15.43
N THR A 279 4.15 5.99 -15.56
CA THR A 279 2.89 6.64 -15.15
C THR A 279 1.82 6.61 -16.23
N GLY A 280 2.13 6.09 -17.43
CA GLY A 280 1.19 6.01 -18.55
C GLY A 280 1.08 7.31 -19.34
N GLY A 281 1.95 8.29 -19.10
CA GLY A 281 2.10 9.46 -19.96
C GLY A 281 2.85 9.07 -21.23
N GLN A 282 2.17 9.06 -22.38
CA GLN A 282 2.88 9.05 -23.65
C GLN A 282 3.74 10.33 -23.75
N PRO A 283 5.05 10.23 -24.06
CA PRO A 283 5.84 11.42 -24.29
C PRO A 283 5.24 12.18 -25.48
N ALA A 284 4.99 13.48 -25.31
CA ALA A 284 4.59 14.34 -26.41
C ALA A 284 5.71 14.27 -27.46
N ALA A 285 5.38 13.81 -28.67
CA ALA A 285 6.31 13.85 -29.79
C ALA A 285 6.66 15.32 -30.05
N VAL A 286 7.95 15.63 -30.01
CA VAL A 286 8.51 16.94 -30.40
C VAL A 286 8.77 16.94 -31.90
#